data_AF-A0A2T6F704-F1
#
_entry.id   AF-A0A2T6F704-F1
#
_cell.length_a   1.000
_cell.length_b   1.000
_cell.length_c   1.000
_cell.angle_alpha   90.00
_cell.angle_beta   90.00
_cell.angle_gamma   90.00
#
_symmetry.space_group_name_H-M   'P 1'
#
loop_
_entity.id
_entity.type
_entity.pdbx_description
1 polymer ?
#
loop_
_entity_poly.entity_id
_entity_poly.type
_entity_poly.pdbx_seq_one_letter_code
_entity_poly.pdbx_strand_id
1 'polypeptide(L)' 'MTAITTTIYEGYEIQTRAVPSGDVWAAEYSVSKDGKTEIPWTRANIAEGLPTHGTANHAALDNARSDIQTKLSPFN' A
#
# COMPACT_ATOMS: atom_id res chain seq x y z
N MET A 1 -1.39 10.04 15.27
CA MET A 1 -1.93 8.83 14.63
C MET A 1 -1.71 8.98 13.13
N THR A 2 -1.12 7.99 12.48
CA THR A 2 -1.07 7.96 11.01
C THR A 2 -2.46 7.64 10.47
N ALA A 3 -2.98 8.47 9.57
CA ALA A 3 -4.24 8.17 8.90
C ALA A 3 -4.09 6.95 7.98
N ILE A 4 -5.01 6.00 8.08
CA ILE A 4 -5.12 4.86 7.15
C ILE A 4 -6.16 5.22 6.09
N THR A 5 -5.79 5.06 4.82
CA THR A 5 -6.72 5.19 3.70
C THR A 5 -7.04 3.81 3.15
N THR A 6 -8.33 3.47 3.12
CA THR A 6 -8.82 2.21 2.56
C THR A 6 -9.39 2.43 1.16
N THR A 7 -8.98 1.61 0.20
CA THR A 7 -9.43 1.63 -1.20
C THR A 7 -9.81 0.23 -1.63
N ILE A 8 -10.94 0.06 -2.31
CA ILE A 8 -11.34 -1.22 -2.89
C ILE A 8 -10.80 -1.32 -4.32
N TYR A 9 -10.15 -2.44 -4.65
CA TYR A 9 -9.63 -2.73 -5.98
C TYR A 9 -9.85 -4.21 -6.31
N GLU A 10 -10.63 -4.52 -7.36
CA GLU A 10 -10.89 -5.91 -7.81
C GLU A 10 -11.40 -6.86 -6.70
N GLY A 11 -12.19 -6.33 -5.76
CA GLY A 11 -12.69 -7.08 -4.60
C GLY A 11 -11.68 -7.27 -3.46
N TYR A 12 -10.48 -6.72 -3.59
CA TYR A 12 -9.50 -6.60 -2.52
C TYR A 12 -9.66 -5.25 -1.81
N GLU A 13 -9.53 -5.27 -0.49
CA GLU A 13 -9.40 -4.10 0.37
C GLU A 13 -7.92 -3.74 0.50
N ILE A 14 -7.53 -2.60 -0.06
CA ILE A 14 -6.18 -2.06 0.07
C ILE A 14 -6.21 -1.03 1.18
N GLN A 15 -5.42 -1.26 2.21
CA GLN A 15 -5.15 -0.27 3.26
C GLN A 15 -3.79 0.36 2.99
N THR A 16 -3.71 1.69 3.00
CA THR A 16 -2.46 2.44 2.82
C THR A 16 -2.24 3.38 3.99
N ARG A 17 -0.99 3.60 4.36
CA ARG A 17 -0.63 4.53 5.42
C ARG A 17 0.74 5.15 5.17
N ALA A 18 0.89 6.42 5.52
CA ALA A 18 2.18 7.12 5.47
C ALA A 18 2.88 7.01 6.83
N VAL A 19 3.99 6.29 6.92
CA VAL A 19 4.73 6.14 8.18
C VAL A 19 5.96 7.05 8.22
N PRO A 20 6.19 7.79 9.32
CA PRO A 20 7.41 8.56 9.46
C PRO A 20 8.63 7.63 9.54
N SER A 21 9.69 7.94 8.77
CA SER A 21 10.92 7.17 8.72
C SER A 21 12.12 8.12 8.71
N GLY A 22 12.45 8.70 9.87
CA GLY A 22 13.46 9.74 9.98
C GLY A 22 12.96 11.07 9.40
N ASP A 23 13.75 11.69 8.53
CA ASP A 23 13.40 12.96 7.87
C ASP A 23 12.47 12.80 6.65
N VAL A 24 12.16 11.55 6.28
CA VAL A 24 11.31 11.21 5.13
C VAL A 24 10.07 10.42 5.56
N TRP A 25 9.03 10.44 4.71
CA TRP A 25 7.86 9.57 4.90
C TRP A 25 8.01 8.33 4.04
N ALA A 26 7.87 7.17 4.66
CA ALA A 26 7.65 5.92 3.96
C ALA A 26 6.15 5.70 3.77
N ALA A 27 5.81 4.88 2.78
CA ALA A 27 4.45 4.45 2.57
C ALA A 27 4.36 2.95 2.79
N GLU A 28 3.31 2.51 3.48
CA GLU A 28 3.03 1.09 3.70
C GLU A 28 1.65 0.77 3.18
N TYR A 29 1.48 -0.47 2.70
CA TYR A 29 0.19 -1.00 2.28
C TYR A 29 -0.03 -2.40 2.82
N SER A 30 -1.30 -2.75 3.03
CA SER A 30 -1.77 -4.09 3.31
C SER A 30 -2.93 -4.39 2.38
N VAL A 31 -3.07 -5.64 1.97
CA VAL A 31 -4.19 -6.09 1.14
C VAL A 31 -4.94 -7.19 1.87
N SER A 32 -6.25 -7.05 1.97
CA SER A 32 -7.16 -8.10 2.44
C SER A 32 -8.24 -8.41 1.42
N LYS A 33 -8.81 -9.61 1.51
CA LYS A 33 -9.99 -10.02 0.74
C LYS A 33 -10.86 -10.90 1.64
N ASP A 34 -12.16 -10.63 1.66
CA ASP A 34 -13.13 -11.37 2.48
C ASP A 34 -12.71 -11.49 3.97
N GLY A 35 -12.11 -10.42 4.51
CA GLY A 35 -11.62 -10.37 5.90
C GLY A 35 -10.32 -11.14 6.17
N LYS A 36 -9.67 -11.72 5.15
CA LYS A 36 -8.36 -12.36 5.25
C LYS A 36 -7.27 -11.46 4.70
N THR A 37 -6.15 -11.34 5.41
CA THR A 37 -4.98 -10.59 4.92
C THR A 37 -4.24 -11.44 3.90
N GLU A 38 -4.23 -11.00 2.65
CA GLU A 38 -3.52 -11.63 1.53
C GLU A 38 -2.09 -11.11 1.44
N ILE A 39 -1.90 -9.80 1.65
CA ILE A 39 -0.58 -9.16 1.74
C ILE A 39 -0.50 -8.41 3.07
N PRO A 40 0.42 -8.78 3.98
CA PRO A 40 0.62 -8.05 5.22
C PRO A 40 1.19 -6.66 4.96
N TRP A 41 1.17 -5.79 5.98
CA TRP A 41 1.77 -4.45 5.91
C TRP A 41 3.20 -4.50 5.37
N THR A 42 3.35 -4.02 4.14
CA THR A 42 4.58 -4.04 3.36
C THR A 42 4.95 -2.61 3.01
N ARG A 43 6.24 -2.29 3.04
CA ARG A 43 6.74 -0.99 2.59
C ARG A 43 6.64 -0.91 1.07
N ALA A 44 5.96 0.13 0.60
CA ALA A 44 5.99 0.52 -0.79
C ALA A 44 7.44 0.79 -1.18
N ASN A 45 7.94 0.12 -2.22
CA ASN A 45 9.25 0.42 -2.78
C ASN A 45 9.16 1.79 -3.47
N ILE A 46 9.53 2.83 -2.75
CA ILE A 46 9.55 4.21 -3.24
C ILE A 46 10.99 4.51 -3.63
N ALA A 47 11.21 4.75 -4.93
CA ALA A 47 12.54 4.81 -5.52
C ALA A 47 13.46 5.83 -4.85
N GLU A 48 12.92 6.95 -4.33
CA GLU A 48 13.62 7.85 -3.42
C GLU A 48 12.58 8.52 -2.51
N GLY A 49 13.00 8.93 -1.32
CA GLY A 49 12.16 9.43 -0.23
C GLY A 49 11.06 10.37 -0.70
N LEU A 50 9.80 9.99 -0.46
CA LEU A 50 8.67 10.81 -0.88
C LEU A 50 8.64 12.11 -0.07
N PRO A 51 8.40 13.26 -0.72
CA PRO A 51 8.18 14.50 0.00
C PRO A 51 7.06 14.31 1.02
N THR A 52 7.25 14.94 2.18
CA THR A 52 6.47 14.80 3.43
C THR A 52 4.94 15.05 3.28
N HIS A 53 4.45 15.43 2.10
CA HIS A 53 3.07 15.85 1.85
C HIS A 53 2.41 15.01 0.74
N GLY A 54 1.55 14.06 1.15
CA GLY A 54 0.46 13.50 0.34
C GLY A 54 0.80 12.42 -0.70
N THR A 55 2.03 12.34 -1.21
CA THR A 55 2.42 11.37 -2.26
C THR A 55 2.64 9.95 -1.75
N ALA A 56 2.87 9.77 -0.44
CA ALA A 56 3.08 8.48 0.21
C ALA A 56 1.96 7.48 -0.07
N ASN A 57 0.70 7.85 0.17
CA ASN A 57 -0.42 6.93 0.01
C ASN A 57 -0.64 6.51 -1.45
N HIS A 58 -0.31 7.37 -2.43
CA HIS A 58 -0.45 7.03 -3.84
C HIS A 58 0.53 5.94 -4.27
N ALA A 59 1.80 6.06 -3.88
CA ALA A 59 2.80 5.04 -4.16
C ALA A 59 2.49 3.70 -3.49
N ALA A 60 1.97 3.73 -2.25
CA ALA A 60 1.49 2.53 -1.58
C ALA A 60 0.31 1.88 -2.30
N LEU A 61 -0.62 2.67 -2.83
CA LEU A 61 -1.77 2.16 -3.58
C LEU A 61 -1.34 1.52 -4.90
N ASP A 62 -0.43 2.13 -5.65
CA ASP A 62 0.04 1.59 -6.92
C ASP A 62 0.86 0.31 -6.72
N ASN A 63 1.72 0.27 -5.70
CA ASN A 63 2.44 -0.96 -5.35
C ASN A 63 1.49 -2.06 -4.87
N ALA A 64 0.45 -1.72 -4.09
CA ALA A 64 -0.56 -2.69 -3.69
C ALA A 64 -1.30 -3.27 -4.90
N ARG A 65 -1.67 -2.44 -5.88
CA ARG A 65 -2.31 -2.88 -7.13
C ARG A 65 -1.40 -3.78 -7.95
N SER A 66 -0.13 -3.38 -8.11
CA SER A 66 0.88 -4.20 -8.79
C SER A 66 1.07 -5.55 -8.10
N ASP A 67 1.12 -5.57 -6.76
CA ASP A 67 1.23 -6.80 -5.98
C ASP A 67 -0.02 -7.67 -6.09
N ILE A 68 -1.22 -7.09 -6.09
CA ILE A 68 -2.45 -7.85 -6.36
C ILE A 68 -2.35 -8.52 -7.72
N GLN A 69 -1.94 -7.79 -8.76
CA GLN A 69 -1.83 -8.31 -10.11
C GLN A 69 -0.72 -9.36 -10.29
N THR A 70 0.38 -9.27 -9.54
CA THR A 70 1.56 -10.13 -9.73
C THR A 70 1.66 -11.28 -8.74
N LYS A 71 1.20 -11.08 -7.50
CA LYS A 71 1.29 -12.04 -6.40
C LYS A 71 -0.03 -12.74 -6.11
N LEU A 72 -1.16 -12.05 -6.29
CA LEU A 72 -2.50 -12.55 -5.93
C LEU A 72 -3.38 -12.88 -7.13
N SER A 73 -3.02 -12.45 -8.34
CA SER A 73 -3.65 -12.90 -9.56
C SER A 73 -2.90 -14.13 -10.06
N PRO A 74 -3.43 -15.35 -9.85
CA PRO A 74 -2.91 -16.51 -10.54
C PRO A 74 -3.33 -16.35 -11.99
N PHE A 75 -2.42 -15.89 -12.85
CA PHE A 75 -2.48 -15.98 -14.32
C PHE A 75 -3.88 -16.30 -14.90
N ASN A 76 -4.58 -15.27 -15.41
CA ASN A 76 -5.66 -15.47 -16.38
C ASN A 76 -5.22 -16.44 -17.50
#